data_AF-J9FTB8-F1
#
_entry.id   AF-J9FTB8-F1
#
_cell.length_a   1.000
_cell.length_b   1.000
_cell.length_c   1.000
_cell.angle_alpha   90.00
_cell.angle_beta   90.00
_cell.angle_gamma   90.00
#
_symmetry.space_group_name_H-M   'P 1'
#
loop_
_entity.id
_entity.type
_entity.pdbx_description
1 polymer ?
#
loop_
_entity_poly.entity_id
_entity_poly.type
_entity_poly.pdbx_seq_one_letter_code
_entity_poly.pdbx_strand_id
1 'polypeptide(L)'
;GFASCSDDDDEAERPFLEVTSTFNDKNGLAMTYSEAPLMGKEVTFAPNAEKTKAIITIKGENFDYKLGEQELHLKNQGLLPGQLTTTLNVTLNNKEDGSTTFEGTDIQNGDTIQYKGTGRKGKFTLDVKVKMQHNALAGKTFEAKPGGFFTPSVFHIDWIADEYPMVDVSTGDTVGSWNIKDALNMMLTMAQIDNQTIPQLFCSLLNKVTFLPDGNITAVYSNIEKKDTTGAATIADAEKEWLNSPLNLATYRVESENTLRLFLNSTQIAAVAAKQGRENA
;
A
#
# COMPACT_ATOMS: atom_id res chain seq x y z
N GLY A 1 -53.25 38.83 14.89
CA GLY A 1 -52.83 37.47 14.53
C GLY A 1 -51.40 37.30 14.94
N PHE A 2 -51.11 36.27 15.74
CA PHE A 2 -49.78 35.75 16.00
C PHE A 2 -49.95 34.32 16.52
N ALA A 3 -49.38 33.36 15.82
CA ALA A 3 -48.86 32.12 16.36
C ALA A 3 -47.97 31.53 15.26
N SER A 4 -46.68 31.81 15.38
CA SER A 4 -45.59 31.21 14.61
C SER A 4 -45.31 29.84 15.24
N CYS A 5 -45.31 28.78 14.44
CA CYS A 5 -44.78 27.47 14.83
C CYS A 5 -43.27 27.51 14.58
N SER A 6 -42.47 27.62 15.63
CA SER A 6 -41.06 27.22 15.59
C SER A 6 -40.99 25.74 16.01
N ASP A 7 -40.99 24.85 15.02
CA ASP A 7 -40.44 23.50 15.21
C ASP A 7 -38.91 23.65 15.18
N ASP A 8 -38.35 24.08 16.31
CA ASP A 8 -36.94 23.85 16.62
C ASP A 8 -36.86 22.43 17.21
N ASP A 9 -36.85 21.42 16.33
CA ASP A 9 -36.34 20.09 16.68
C ASP A 9 -34.81 20.19 16.80
N ASP A 10 -34.35 20.75 17.93
CA ASP A 10 -33.01 20.53 18.45
C ASP A 10 -32.89 19.03 18.75
N GLU A 11 -32.42 18.26 17.78
CA GLU A 11 -32.09 16.85 17.96
C GLU A 11 -31.00 16.75 19.02
N ALA A 12 -31.42 16.55 20.28
CA ALA A 12 -30.52 16.51 21.44
C ALA A 12 -29.35 15.57 21.14
N GLU A 13 -28.14 16.11 21.13
CA GLU A 13 -26.93 15.36 20.79
C GLU A 13 -26.80 14.14 21.69
N ARG A 14 -27.04 12.96 21.11
CA ARG A 14 -27.01 11.71 21.86
C ARG A 14 -25.58 11.40 22.35
N PRO A 15 -25.41 10.85 23.57
CA PRO A 15 -24.12 10.42 24.07
C PRO A 15 -23.40 9.46 23.11
N PHE A 16 -22.08 9.56 23.00
CA PHE A 16 -21.26 8.74 22.09
C PHE A 16 -21.51 7.23 22.21
N LEU A 17 -21.71 6.73 23.44
CA LEU A 17 -21.96 5.31 23.71
C LEU A 17 -23.40 4.85 23.43
N GLU A 18 -24.28 5.75 22.98
CA GLU A 18 -25.69 5.45 22.66
C GLU A 18 -25.96 5.37 21.15
N VAL A 19 -24.98 5.71 20.32
CA VAL A 19 -25.13 5.78 18.87
C VAL A 19 -24.03 5.03 18.16
N THR A 20 -24.39 4.44 17.02
CA THR A 20 -23.38 3.96 16.07
C THR A 20 -22.71 5.16 15.42
N SER A 21 -21.39 5.23 15.49
CA SER A 21 -20.60 6.35 14.97
C SER A 21 -19.62 5.87 13.91
N THR A 22 -19.40 6.67 12.86
CA THR A 22 -18.44 6.36 11.79
C THR A 22 -17.33 7.41 11.72
N PHE A 23 -16.09 6.94 11.66
CA PHE A 23 -14.88 7.74 11.66
C PHE A 23 -14.01 7.46 10.42
N ASN A 24 -13.35 8.48 9.90
CA ASN A 24 -12.36 8.46 8.83
C ASN A 24 -11.34 9.59 9.08
N ASP A 25 -10.33 9.69 8.21
CA ASP A 25 -9.22 10.65 8.36
C ASP A 25 -9.71 12.12 8.47
N LYS A 26 -10.90 12.44 7.93
CA LYS A 26 -11.46 13.80 7.88
C LYS A 26 -12.29 14.16 9.12
N ASN A 27 -12.79 13.17 9.86
CA ASN A 27 -13.74 13.41 10.95
C ASN A 27 -13.26 12.85 12.32
N GLY A 28 -11.95 12.69 12.48
CA GLY A 28 -11.32 12.44 13.79
C GLY A 28 -10.83 11.01 14.02
N LEU A 29 -10.71 10.19 12.96
CA LEU A 29 -9.98 8.93 13.04
C LEU A 29 -8.47 9.15 13.11
N ALA A 30 -7.80 8.46 14.02
CA ALA A 30 -6.36 8.28 13.99
C ALA A 30 -6.05 6.80 14.15
N MET A 31 -5.47 6.19 13.12
CA MET A 31 -5.08 4.77 13.14
C MET A 31 -3.60 4.58 12.97
N THR A 32 -3.07 3.55 13.64
CA THR A 32 -1.75 3.00 13.34
C THR A 32 -1.85 1.52 12.98
N TYR A 33 -0.98 1.11 12.07
CA TYR A 33 -0.77 -0.28 11.71
C TYR A 33 0.72 -0.58 11.84
N SER A 34 1.04 -1.50 12.75
CA SER A 34 2.41 -1.85 13.12
C SER A 34 3.26 -0.61 13.41
N GLU A 35 2.74 0.27 14.28
CA GLU A 35 3.43 1.47 14.79
C GLU A 35 3.59 2.62 13.78
N ALA A 36 3.10 2.47 12.54
CA ALA A 36 3.05 3.55 11.54
C ALA A 36 1.63 4.07 11.30
N PRO A 37 1.44 5.38 11.02
CA PRO A 37 0.14 5.91 10.65
C PRO A 37 -0.49 5.15 9.48
N LEU A 38 -1.79 4.89 9.58
CA LEU A 38 -2.59 4.23 8.54
C LEU A 38 -3.73 5.14 8.11
N MET A 39 -3.73 5.53 6.84
CA MET A 39 -4.77 6.39 6.24
C MET A 39 -5.69 5.59 5.31
N GLY A 40 -6.76 6.23 4.84
CA GLY A 40 -7.72 5.70 3.87
C GLY A 40 -8.59 4.61 4.45
N LYS A 41 -9.00 4.77 5.72
CA LYS A 41 -9.87 3.82 6.43
C LYS A 41 -11.14 4.51 6.91
N GLU A 42 -12.20 3.72 6.95
CA GLU A 42 -13.47 4.06 7.58
C GLU A 42 -13.73 3.05 8.70
N VAL A 43 -14.02 3.56 9.90
CA VAL A 43 -14.24 2.78 11.11
C VAL A 43 -15.62 3.08 11.67
N THR A 44 -16.49 2.07 11.72
CA THR A 44 -17.78 2.15 12.40
C THR A 44 -17.65 1.53 13.79
N PHE A 45 -18.04 2.29 14.82
CA PHE A 45 -18.11 1.86 16.21
C PHE A 45 -19.58 1.72 16.62
N ALA A 46 -19.99 0.50 16.98
CA ALA A 46 -21.35 0.17 17.36
C ALA A 46 -21.40 -0.44 18.78
N PRO A 47 -21.71 0.36 19.83
CA PRO A 47 -21.92 -0.13 21.19
C PRO A 47 -23.11 -1.10 21.29
N ASN A 48 -23.04 -2.05 22.22
CA ASN A 48 -24.22 -2.81 22.63
C ASN A 48 -25.14 -1.98 23.53
N ALA A 49 -26.37 -2.47 23.75
CA ALA A 49 -27.36 -1.80 24.59
C ALA A 49 -26.87 -1.56 26.03
N GLU A 50 -26.05 -2.47 26.57
CA GLU A 50 -25.47 -2.37 27.91
C GLU A 50 -24.24 -1.44 27.98
N LYS A 51 -23.74 -0.93 26.85
CA LYS A 51 -22.56 -0.05 26.74
C LYS A 51 -21.28 -0.66 27.31
N THR A 52 -21.21 -1.99 27.40
CA THR A 52 -20.06 -2.74 27.94
C THR A 52 -19.24 -3.42 26.85
N LYS A 53 -19.78 -3.51 25.63
CA LYS A 53 -19.14 -4.10 24.46
C LYS A 53 -19.41 -3.24 23.23
N ALA A 54 -18.59 -3.40 22.21
CA ALA A 54 -18.86 -2.82 20.90
C ALA A 54 -18.36 -3.72 19.79
N ILE A 55 -18.94 -3.51 18.62
CA ILE A 55 -18.44 -4.04 17.35
C ILE A 55 -17.74 -2.88 16.63
N ILE A 56 -16.46 -3.06 16.32
CA ILE A 56 -15.69 -2.14 15.49
C ILE A 56 -15.59 -2.75 14.10
N THR A 57 -16.10 -2.06 13.09
CA THR A 57 -16.01 -2.48 11.69
C THR A 57 -15.07 -1.57 10.92
N ILE A 58 -14.02 -2.12 10.32
CA ILE A 58 -12.97 -1.37 9.62
C ILE A 58 -13.04 -1.71 8.14
N LYS A 59 -13.19 -0.69 7.30
CA LYS A 59 -13.25 -0.79 5.83
C LYS A 59 -12.26 0.18 5.21
N GLY A 60 -11.93 -0.02 3.95
CA GLY A 60 -11.22 1.00 3.17
C GLY A 60 -12.16 2.09 2.70
N GLU A 61 -11.72 3.34 2.83
CA GLU A 61 -12.42 4.50 2.26
C GLU A 61 -12.30 4.46 0.73
N ASN A 62 -13.31 4.98 0.03
CA ASN A 62 -13.20 5.24 -1.40
C ASN A 62 -12.11 6.30 -1.64
N PHE A 63 -11.36 6.11 -2.71
CA PHE A 63 -10.33 7.03 -3.16
C PHE A 63 -10.72 7.51 -4.56
N ASP A 64 -11.15 8.77 -4.61
CA ASP A 64 -11.50 9.45 -5.85
C ASP A 64 -10.36 10.41 -6.21
N TYR A 65 -9.81 10.26 -7.41
CA TYR A 65 -8.73 11.12 -7.91
C TYR A 65 -9.03 11.58 -9.33
N LYS A 66 -8.85 12.87 -9.59
CA LYS A 66 -8.98 13.43 -10.94
C LYS A 66 -7.61 13.60 -11.56
N LEU A 67 -7.38 12.92 -12.68
CA LEU A 67 -6.18 13.08 -13.51
C LEU A 67 -6.60 13.77 -14.82
N GLY A 68 -6.57 15.10 -14.83
CA GLY A 68 -7.12 15.89 -15.93
C GLY A 68 -8.63 15.67 -16.08
N GLU A 69 -9.08 15.22 -17.25
CA GLU A 69 -10.48 14.89 -17.52
C GLU A 69 -10.89 13.49 -17.05
N GLN A 70 -9.94 12.64 -16.66
CA GLN A 70 -10.23 11.28 -16.20
C GLN A 70 -10.48 11.26 -14.68
N GLU A 71 -11.53 10.55 -14.29
CA GLU A 71 -11.82 10.25 -12.90
C GLU A 71 -11.42 8.80 -12.59
N LEU A 72 -10.58 8.64 -11.57
CA LEU A 72 -10.15 7.35 -11.05
C LEU A 72 -10.87 7.11 -9.73
N HIS A 73 -11.72 6.09 -9.72
CA HIS A 73 -12.44 5.64 -8.53
C HIS A 73 -11.86 4.32 -8.06
N LEU A 74 -11.07 4.37 -6.98
CA LEU A 74 -10.49 3.19 -6.33
C LEU A 74 -11.12 2.99 -4.97
N LYS A 75 -11.01 1.77 -4.46
CA LYS A 75 -11.40 1.45 -3.10
C LYS A 75 -10.20 0.91 -2.35
N ASN A 76 -9.84 1.56 -1.25
CA ASN A 76 -8.82 1.04 -0.36
C ASN A 76 -9.29 -0.28 0.26
N GLN A 77 -8.33 -1.07 0.73
CA GLN A 77 -8.65 -2.29 1.46
C GLN A 77 -9.08 -2.02 2.90
N GLY A 78 -9.66 -3.04 3.53
CA GLY A 78 -9.87 -3.08 4.97
C GLY A 78 -8.54 -3.12 5.74
N LEU A 79 -8.59 -3.63 6.97
CA LEU A 79 -7.41 -3.66 7.84
C LEU A 79 -6.39 -4.70 7.37
N LEU A 80 -6.85 -5.92 7.08
CA LEU A 80 -5.99 -7.04 6.69
C LEU A 80 -5.82 -7.12 5.16
N PRO A 81 -4.62 -7.46 4.66
CA PRO A 81 -4.38 -7.65 3.23
C PRO A 81 -5.37 -8.65 2.61
N GLY A 82 -6.04 -8.21 1.54
CA GLY A 82 -7.04 -8.99 0.81
C GLY A 82 -8.45 -9.01 1.40
N GLN A 83 -8.68 -8.35 2.54
CA GLN A 83 -10.01 -8.24 3.14
C GLN A 83 -10.65 -6.88 2.84
N LEU A 84 -11.93 -6.89 2.46
CA LEU A 84 -12.71 -5.66 2.28
C LEU A 84 -13.19 -5.07 3.61
N THR A 85 -13.30 -5.91 4.64
CA THR A 85 -13.82 -5.52 5.95
C THR A 85 -13.20 -6.39 7.02
N THR A 86 -12.84 -5.79 8.15
CA THR A 86 -12.36 -6.48 9.35
C THR A 86 -13.22 -6.04 10.53
N THR A 87 -13.64 -6.99 11.37
CA THR A 87 -14.52 -6.71 12.51
C THR A 87 -13.83 -7.09 13.80
N LEU A 88 -13.80 -6.20 14.80
CA LEU A 88 -13.27 -6.48 16.14
C LEU A 88 -14.41 -6.43 17.15
N ASN A 89 -14.57 -7.49 17.94
CA ASN A 89 -15.50 -7.52 19.06
C ASN A 89 -14.75 -7.10 20.32
N VAL A 90 -15.10 -5.94 20.89
CA VAL A 90 -14.33 -5.35 21.98
C VAL A 90 -15.13 -5.27 23.27
N THR A 91 -14.45 -5.42 24.39
CA THR A 91 -14.98 -5.06 25.71
C THR A 91 -14.58 -3.63 26.02
N LEU A 92 -15.53 -2.86 26.53
CA LEU A 92 -15.38 -1.42 26.78
C LEU A 92 -15.04 -1.14 28.24
N ASN A 93 -14.02 -0.32 28.43
CA ASN A 93 -13.63 0.25 29.72
C ASN A 93 -14.02 1.73 29.71
N ASN A 94 -15.29 1.99 30.04
CA ASN A 94 -15.86 3.34 30.06
C ASN A 94 -15.24 4.20 31.16
N LYS A 95 -15.14 5.50 30.88
CA LYS A 95 -14.58 6.51 31.77
C LYS A 95 -15.69 7.50 32.18
N GLU A 96 -15.47 8.18 33.29
CA GLU A 96 -16.42 9.17 33.83
C GLU A 96 -16.63 10.36 32.89
N ASP A 97 -15.65 10.68 32.04
CA ASP A 97 -15.69 11.75 31.05
C ASP A 97 -16.49 11.41 29.77
N GLY A 98 -17.18 10.25 29.75
CA GLY A 98 -17.96 9.78 28.61
C GLY A 98 -17.12 9.17 27.47
N SER A 99 -15.80 9.06 27.65
CA SER A 99 -14.93 8.30 26.74
C SER A 99 -14.92 6.81 27.09
N THR A 100 -14.39 5.99 26.18
CA THR A 100 -14.14 4.57 26.43
C THR A 100 -12.78 4.15 25.91
N THR A 101 -12.23 3.14 26.54
CA THR A 101 -10.97 2.51 26.15
C THR A 101 -11.21 1.03 25.90
N PHE A 102 -10.47 0.45 24.97
CA PHE A 102 -10.58 -0.97 24.66
C PHE A 102 -9.22 -1.49 24.21
N GLU A 103 -8.94 -2.76 24.50
CA GLU A 103 -7.77 -3.46 24.03
C GLU A 103 -8.07 -4.96 23.97
N GLY A 104 -7.30 -5.68 23.18
CA GLY A 104 -7.49 -7.11 23.04
C GLY A 104 -6.63 -7.74 21.96
N THR A 105 -6.88 -9.02 21.74
CA THR A 105 -6.26 -9.78 20.67
C THR A 105 -7.34 -10.62 20.00
N ASP A 106 -7.33 -10.63 18.67
CA ASP A 106 -8.21 -11.44 17.85
C ASP A 106 -7.39 -12.29 16.87
N ILE A 107 -7.98 -13.38 16.39
CA ILE A 107 -7.40 -14.25 15.38
C ILE A 107 -8.40 -14.38 14.25
N GLN A 108 -8.03 -13.91 13.06
CA GLN A 108 -8.88 -13.96 11.88
C GLN A 108 -8.10 -14.55 10.71
N ASN A 109 -8.61 -15.64 10.13
CA ASN A 109 -7.98 -16.31 8.98
C ASN A 109 -6.50 -16.67 9.23
N GLY A 110 -6.16 -17.04 10.47
CA GLY A 110 -4.80 -17.36 10.91
C GLY A 110 -3.91 -16.16 11.25
N ASP A 111 -4.36 -14.94 10.95
CA ASP A 111 -3.64 -13.70 11.26
C ASP A 111 -3.97 -13.27 12.69
N THR A 112 -2.94 -12.92 13.48
CA THR A 112 -3.10 -12.40 14.84
C THR A 112 -3.19 -10.88 14.81
N ILE A 113 -4.24 -10.33 15.40
CA ILE A 113 -4.52 -8.90 15.46
C ILE A 113 -4.51 -8.47 16.92
N GLN A 114 -3.48 -7.74 17.35
CA GLN A 114 -3.49 -7.05 18.64
C GLN A 114 -3.99 -5.64 18.42
N TYR A 115 -4.91 -5.18 19.25
CA TYR A 115 -5.51 -3.86 19.10
C TYR A 115 -5.64 -3.15 20.43
N LYS A 116 -5.56 -1.82 20.36
CA LYS A 116 -5.81 -0.91 21.48
C LYS A 116 -6.39 0.39 20.94
N GLY A 117 -7.34 0.97 21.64
CA GLY A 117 -7.95 2.20 21.18
C GLY A 117 -8.74 2.96 22.23
N THR A 118 -9.14 4.16 21.82
CA THR A 118 -9.97 5.07 22.59
C THR A 118 -11.08 5.62 21.71
N GLY A 119 -12.27 5.75 22.27
CA GLY A 119 -13.43 6.30 21.57
C GLY A 119 -14.07 7.40 22.40
N ARG A 120 -14.38 8.53 21.75
CA ARG A 120 -15.22 9.60 22.27
C ARG A 120 -15.90 10.33 21.12
N LYS A 121 -16.82 11.24 21.44
CA LYS A 121 -17.46 12.08 20.43
C LYS A 121 -16.42 12.82 19.58
N GLY A 122 -16.52 12.66 18.25
CA GLY A 122 -15.66 13.34 17.28
C GLY A 122 -14.19 12.90 17.24
N LYS A 123 -13.78 11.87 18.01
CA LYS A 123 -12.41 11.35 17.95
C LYS A 123 -12.35 9.87 18.26
N PHE A 124 -11.70 9.12 17.39
CA PHE A 124 -11.50 7.68 17.53
C PHE A 124 -10.05 7.31 17.24
N THR A 125 -9.40 6.62 18.17
CA THR A 125 -8.02 6.14 17.99
C THR A 125 -8.01 4.61 17.99
N LEU A 126 -7.27 4.03 17.06
CA LEU A 126 -7.11 2.57 16.96
C LEU A 126 -5.71 2.22 16.50
N ASP A 127 -4.93 1.67 17.43
CA ASP A 127 -3.61 1.10 17.17
C ASP A 127 -3.75 -0.39 16.95
N VAL A 128 -3.18 -0.88 15.85
CA VAL A 128 -3.23 -2.29 15.47
C VAL A 128 -1.82 -2.79 15.23
N LYS A 129 -1.50 -3.97 15.79
CA LYS A 129 -0.31 -4.73 15.47
C LYS A 129 -0.71 -6.09 14.91
N VAL A 130 -0.37 -6.33 13.66
CA VAL A 130 -0.72 -7.56 12.96
C VAL A 130 0.50 -8.46 12.85
N LYS A 131 0.29 -9.76 13.06
CA LYS A 131 1.21 -10.81 12.64
C LYS A 131 0.45 -11.73 11.71
N MET A 132 0.86 -11.77 10.44
CA MET A 132 0.23 -12.67 9.49
C MET A 132 0.54 -14.12 9.83
N GLN A 133 -0.35 -15.03 9.41
CA GLN A 133 -0.02 -16.45 9.36
C GLN A 133 1.29 -16.67 8.58
N HIS A 134 2.04 -17.70 8.97
CA HIS A 134 3.32 -17.99 8.35
C HIS A 134 3.17 -18.14 6.83
N ASN A 135 4.05 -17.47 6.09
CA ASN A 135 4.15 -17.59 4.64
C ASN A 135 5.63 -17.51 4.22
N ALA A 136 5.93 -18.03 3.03
CA ALA A 136 7.30 -18.18 2.55
C ALA A 136 8.05 -16.85 2.33
N LEU A 137 7.32 -15.74 2.17
CA LEU A 137 7.88 -14.41 1.91
C LEU A 137 8.09 -13.57 3.18
N ALA A 138 7.44 -13.91 4.30
CA ALA A 138 7.55 -13.13 5.53
C ALA A 138 9.01 -13.01 6.00
N GLY A 139 9.49 -11.77 6.12
CA GLY A 139 10.87 -11.44 6.48
C GLY A 139 11.89 -11.64 5.36
N LYS A 140 11.46 -11.94 4.13
CA LYS A 140 12.36 -12.06 2.97
C LYS A 140 12.60 -10.71 2.33
N THR A 141 13.83 -10.55 1.85
CA THR A 141 14.28 -9.38 1.10
C THR A 141 14.70 -9.82 -0.29
N PHE A 142 14.16 -9.15 -1.30
CA PHE A 142 14.67 -9.17 -2.65
C PHE A 142 15.69 -8.04 -2.82
N GLU A 143 16.93 -8.37 -3.19
CA GLU A 143 17.95 -7.37 -3.53
C GLU A 143 17.99 -7.20 -5.04
N ALA A 144 17.79 -5.97 -5.50
CA ALA A 144 17.88 -5.63 -6.91
C ALA A 144 19.37 -5.59 -7.30
N LYS A 145 19.80 -6.58 -8.08
CA LYS A 145 21.16 -6.66 -8.62
C LYS A 145 21.08 -6.74 -10.14
N PRO A 146 21.90 -5.97 -10.87
CA PRO A 146 21.93 -6.09 -12.32
C PRO A 146 22.45 -7.49 -12.67
N GLY A 147 21.73 -8.18 -13.55
CA GLY A 147 22.25 -9.37 -14.22
C GLY A 147 23.34 -8.98 -15.21
N GLY A 148 24.24 -9.92 -15.48
CA GLY A 148 25.15 -9.88 -16.62
C GLY A 148 24.52 -10.56 -17.83
N PHE A 149 25.24 -10.55 -18.95
CA PHE A 149 24.75 -11.11 -20.22
C PHE A 149 24.31 -12.58 -20.12
N PHE A 150 24.93 -13.37 -19.24
CA PHE A 150 24.62 -14.79 -19.01
C PHE A 150 24.08 -15.09 -17.60
N THR A 151 23.74 -14.06 -16.81
CA THR A 151 23.22 -14.27 -15.45
C THR A 151 21.82 -13.66 -15.30
N PRO A 152 20.97 -14.25 -14.42
CA PRO A 152 19.61 -13.75 -14.22
C PRO A 152 19.57 -12.26 -13.92
N SER A 153 18.73 -11.55 -14.67
CA SER A 153 18.49 -10.11 -14.48
C SER A 153 17.49 -9.86 -13.36
N VAL A 154 17.44 -8.61 -12.89
CA VAL A 154 16.38 -8.10 -12.01
C VAL A 154 14.99 -8.19 -12.65
N PHE A 155 14.93 -8.28 -13.97
CA PHE A 155 13.72 -8.51 -14.73
C PHE A 155 13.52 -10.00 -15.01
N HIS A 156 12.30 -10.47 -14.76
CA HIS A 156 11.84 -11.77 -15.23
C HIS A 156 10.92 -11.57 -16.43
N ILE A 157 11.36 -12.03 -17.60
CA ILE A 157 10.53 -12.08 -18.81
C ILE A 157 10.20 -13.54 -19.10
N ASP A 158 8.91 -13.85 -19.13
CA ASP A 158 8.41 -15.12 -19.63
C ASP A 158 7.46 -14.88 -20.80
N TRP A 159 8.05 -14.83 -21.99
CA TRP A 159 7.31 -14.59 -23.23
C TRP A 159 7.13 -15.90 -24.00
N ILE A 160 5.88 -16.35 -24.13
CA ILE A 160 5.53 -17.57 -24.85
C ILE A 160 5.01 -17.18 -26.22
N ALA A 161 5.79 -17.50 -27.26
CA ALA A 161 5.41 -17.29 -28.65
C ALA A 161 6.15 -18.30 -29.54
N ASP A 162 5.65 -18.48 -30.76
CA ASP A 162 6.32 -19.29 -31.77
C ASP A 162 7.72 -18.75 -32.04
N GLU A 163 8.68 -19.65 -32.29
CA GLU A 163 10.05 -19.24 -32.59
C GLU A 163 10.12 -18.49 -33.92
N TYR A 164 10.92 -17.44 -33.96
CA TYR A 164 11.11 -16.65 -35.17
C TYR A 164 12.06 -17.39 -36.11
N PRO A 165 11.65 -17.74 -37.34
CA PRO A 165 12.54 -18.45 -38.28
C PRO A 165 13.65 -17.51 -38.76
N MET A 166 14.88 -17.98 -38.63
CA MET A 166 16.04 -17.30 -39.21
C MET A 166 16.21 -17.75 -40.65
N VAL A 167 16.04 -16.81 -41.57
CA VAL A 167 16.11 -17.06 -43.01
C VAL A 167 17.44 -16.56 -43.55
N ASP A 168 18.17 -17.40 -44.28
CA ASP A 168 19.32 -16.98 -45.06
C ASP A 168 18.83 -16.06 -46.18
N VAL A 169 19.23 -14.79 -46.14
CA VAL A 169 18.80 -13.78 -47.12
C VAL A 169 19.31 -14.05 -48.54
N SER A 170 20.32 -14.91 -48.70
CA SER A 170 20.90 -15.27 -50.00
C SER A 170 20.22 -16.49 -50.63
N THR A 171 19.75 -17.46 -49.84
CA THR A 171 19.11 -18.68 -50.35
C THR A 171 17.59 -18.72 -50.13
N GLY A 172 17.07 -17.93 -49.19
CA GLY A 172 15.67 -17.98 -48.76
C GLY A 172 15.33 -19.16 -47.84
N ASP A 173 16.31 -20.00 -47.49
CA ASP A 173 16.11 -21.17 -46.65
C ASP A 173 16.13 -20.80 -45.16
N THR A 174 15.36 -21.53 -44.36
CA THR A 174 15.42 -21.42 -42.89
C THR A 174 16.67 -22.11 -42.38
N VAL A 175 17.58 -21.35 -41.77
CA VAL A 175 18.86 -21.84 -41.23
C VAL A 175 18.84 -22.02 -39.71
N GLY A 176 17.74 -21.65 -39.07
CA GLY A 176 17.53 -21.84 -37.64
C GLY A 176 16.27 -21.13 -37.16
N SER A 177 16.12 -21.03 -35.85
CA SER A 177 15.02 -20.34 -35.21
C SER A 177 15.52 -19.59 -33.97
N TRP A 178 14.84 -18.50 -33.61
CA TRP A 178 15.14 -17.71 -32.42
C TRP A 178 13.98 -17.72 -31.46
N ASN A 179 14.30 -17.99 -30.20
CA ASN A 179 13.37 -17.88 -29.11
C ASN A 179 13.16 -16.39 -28.75
N ILE A 180 11.91 -15.92 -28.79
CA ILE A 180 11.58 -14.50 -28.54
C ILE A 180 11.90 -14.07 -27.10
N LYS A 181 11.77 -14.97 -26.11
CA LYS A 181 12.17 -14.69 -24.73
C LYS A 181 13.67 -14.39 -24.66
N ASP A 182 14.50 -15.15 -25.35
CA ASP A 182 15.95 -14.92 -25.36
C ASP A 182 16.29 -13.61 -26.08
N ALA A 183 15.62 -13.29 -27.19
CA ALA A 183 15.80 -12.02 -27.88
C ALA A 183 15.43 -10.81 -27.00
N LEU A 184 14.33 -10.87 -26.23
CA LEU A 184 13.93 -9.82 -25.29
C LEU A 184 14.93 -9.65 -24.15
N ASN A 185 15.41 -10.76 -23.56
CA ASN A 185 16.43 -10.71 -22.53
C ASN A 185 17.75 -10.11 -23.05
N MET A 186 18.15 -10.45 -24.28
CA MET A 186 19.31 -9.86 -24.94
C MET A 186 19.11 -8.35 -25.17
N MET A 187 17.96 -7.93 -25.70
CA MET A 187 17.66 -6.51 -25.90
C MET A 187 17.72 -5.72 -24.60
N LEU A 188 17.15 -6.22 -23.50
CA LEU A 188 17.22 -5.54 -22.20
C LEU A 188 18.64 -5.41 -21.64
N THR A 189 19.48 -6.43 -21.84
CA THR A 189 20.84 -6.46 -21.29
C THR A 189 21.84 -5.71 -22.17
N MET A 190 21.55 -5.51 -23.46
CA MET A 190 22.42 -4.80 -24.40
C MET A 190 22.02 -3.35 -24.66
N ALA A 191 20.73 -3.01 -24.54
CA ALA A 191 20.28 -1.63 -24.70
C ALA A 191 20.93 -0.75 -23.62
N GLN A 192 21.63 0.29 -24.07
CA GLN A 192 22.34 1.22 -23.20
C GLN A 192 21.74 2.62 -23.31
N ILE A 193 21.60 3.26 -22.15
CA ILE A 193 21.31 4.69 -22.00
C ILE A 193 22.42 5.23 -21.10
N ASP A 194 23.11 6.27 -21.56
CA ASP A 194 24.26 6.86 -20.86
C ASP A 194 25.31 5.80 -20.42
N ASN A 195 25.67 4.88 -21.32
CA ASN A 195 26.59 3.76 -21.09
C ASN A 195 26.17 2.76 -19.97
N GLN A 196 24.92 2.82 -19.50
CA GLN A 196 24.36 1.86 -18.56
C GLN A 196 23.26 1.03 -19.21
N THR A 197 23.22 -0.25 -18.89
CA THR A 197 22.14 -1.15 -19.34
C THR A 197 20.85 -0.86 -18.59
N ILE A 198 19.70 -1.23 -19.15
CA ILE A 198 18.39 -1.06 -18.49
C ILE A 198 18.37 -1.68 -17.08
N PRO A 199 18.90 -2.92 -16.84
CA PRO A 199 19.04 -3.47 -15.49
C PRO A 199 19.91 -2.63 -14.55
N GLN A 200 21.02 -2.07 -15.03
CA GLN A 200 21.88 -1.21 -14.22
C GLN A 200 21.16 0.06 -13.78
N LEU A 201 20.43 0.70 -14.71
CA LEU A 201 19.63 1.89 -14.43
C LEU A 201 18.51 1.57 -13.44
N PHE A 202 17.80 0.46 -13.61
CA PHE A 202 16.77 0.05 -12.68
C PHE A 202 17.33 -0.20 -11.27
N CYS A 203 18.44 -0.93 -11.14
CA CYS A 203 19.10 -1.17 -9.86
C CYS A 203 19.74 0.10 -9.27
N SER A 204 19.95 1.15 -10.08
CA SER A 204 20.37 2.46 -9.57
C SER A 204 19.23 3.18 -8.84
N LEU A 205 17.98 2.91 -9.22
CA LEU A 205 16.76 3.47 -8.64
C LEU A 205 16.21 2.63 -7.49
N LEU A 206 16.20 1.30 -7.64
CA LEU A 206 15.70 0.37 -6.63
C LEU A 206 16.85 -0.47 -6.09
N ASN A 207 17.03 -0.48 -4.77
CA ASN A 207 18.07 -1.29 -4.09
C ASN A 207 17.51 -2.62 -3.60
N LYS A 208 16.41 -2.59 -2.86
CA LYS A 208 15.79 -3.80 -2.30
C LYS A 208 14.32 -3.60 -1.98
N VAL A 209 13.59 -4.71 -1.93
CA VAL A 209 12.20 -4.81 -1.49
C VAL A 209 12.11 -5.84 -0.38
N THR A 210 11.46 -5.52 0.74
CA THR A 210 11.31 -6.41 1.89
C THR A 210 9.84 -6.67 2.17
N PHE A 211 9.50 -7.95 2.31
CA PHE A 211 8.17 -8.42 2.70
C PHE A 211 8.15 -8.60 4.22
N LEU A 212 7.37 -7.78 4.92
CA LEU A 212 7.35 -7.78 6.38
C LEU A 212 6.37 -8.84 6.93
N PRO A 213 6.58 -9.34 8.17
CA PRO A 213 5.72 -10.36 8.77
C PRO A 213 4.28 -9.92 9.07
N ASP A 214 4.01 -8.62 9.04
CA ASP A 214 2.69 -8.02 9.24
C ASP A 214 1.95 -7.77 7.92
N GLY A 215 2.54 -8.15 6.78
CA GLY A 215 1.97 -7.97 5.46
C GLY A 215 2.37 -6.67 4.76
N ASN A 216 3.12 -5.78 5.41
CA ASN A 216 3.66 -4.59 4.75
C ASN A 216 4.76 -4.96 3.75
N ILE A 217 4.92 -4.10 2.74
CA ILE A 217 6.09 -4.09 1.86
C ILE A 217 6.83 -2.78 2.07
N THR A 218 8.15 -2.86 2.21
CA THR A 218 9.04 -1.70 2.16
C THR A 218 10.05 -1.84 1.04
N ALA A 219 10.46 -0.70 0.50
CA ALA A 219 11.51 -0.61 -0.51
C ALA A 219 12.61 0.35 -0.05
N VAL A 220 13.84 0.06 -0.46
CA VAL A 220 14.93 1.03 -0.43
C VAL A 220 15.18 1.48 -1.85
N TYR A 221 15.05 2.78 -2.10
CA TYR A 221 15.10 3.37 -3.43
C TYR A 221 15.85 4.69 -3.39
N SER A 222 16.34 5.17 -4.53
CA SER A 222 16.96 6.47 -4.66
C SER A 222 16.03 7.42 -5.40
N ASN A 223 15.96 8.67 -4.94
CA ASN A 223 15.36 9.74 -5.72
C ASN A 223 16.48 10.38 -6.55
N ILE A 224 16.73 9.85 -7.74
CA ILE A 224 17.72 10.44 -8.65
C ILE A 224 17.08 11.68 -9.27
N GLU A 225 17.18 12.82 -8.58
CA GLU A 225 16.92 14.11 -9.20
C GLU A 225 18.14 14.52 -10.03
N LYS A 226 17.91 14.82 -11.32
CA LYS A 226 18.91 15.50 -12.14
C LYS A 226 19.13 16.90 -11.57
N LYS A 227 20.16 17.09 -10.74
CA LYS A 227 20.69 18.42 -10.45
C LYS A 227 21.96 18.66 -11.26
N ASP A 228 21.78 19.13 -12.49
CA ASP A 228 22.64 20.19 -13.02
C ASP A 228 21.91 20.98 -14.12
N THR A 229 21.82 22.30 -13.90
CA THR A 229 21.47 23.37 -14.84
C THR A 229 22.30 23.43 -16.13
N THR A 230 23.33 22.59 -16.30
CA THR A 230 24.14 22.50 -17.53
C THR A 230 23.77 21.33 -18.45
N GLY A 231 22.86 20.43 -18.03
CA GLY A 231 22.33 19.38 -18.90
C GLY A 231 23.25 18.18 -19.17
N ALA A 232 24.33 17.99 -18.41
CA ALA A 232 25.36 16.97 -18.68
C ALA A 232 25.54 15.88 -17.61
N ALA A 233 24.79 15.87 -16.51
CA ALA A 233 24.91 14.81 -15.50
C ALA A 233 24.10 13.55 -15.88
N THR A 234 24.79 12.42 -16.01
CA THR A 234 24.18 11.11 -16.30
C THR A 234 23.64 10.48 -15.00
N ILE A 235 22.70 9.53 -15.10
CA ILE A 235 22.18 8.75 -13.94
C ILE A 235 23.32 8.04 -13.17
N ALA A 236 24.47 7.83 -13.83
CA ALA A 236 25.65 7.22 -13.24
C ALA A 236 26.35 8.09 -12.18
N ASP A 237 26.31 9.42 -12.36
CA ASP A 237 27.15 10.38 -11.61
C ASP A 237 26.38 11.09 -10.49
N ALA A 238 25.05 10.91 -10.42
CA ALA A 238 24.24 11.50 -9.37
C ALA A 238 24.60 10.91 -7.99
N GLU A 239 24.81 11.77 -6.99
CA GLU A 239 24.91 11.33 -5.60
C GLU A 239 23.60 10.62 -5.21
N LYS A 240 23.73 9.35 -4.82
CA LYS A 240 22.58 8.50 -4.50
C LYS A 240 22.30 8.58 -3.01
N GLU A 241 21.29 9.35 -2.64
CA GLU A 241 20.65 9.18 -1.35
C GLU A 241 19.67 8.01 -1.41
N TRP A 242 19.88 7.01 -0.54
CA TRP A 242 18.99 5.87 -0.43
C TRP A 242 17.93 6.13 0.64
N LEU A 243 16.68 6.15 0.20
CA LEU A 243 15.50 6.40 1.02
C LEU A 243 14.79 5.09 1.31
N ASN A 244 14.12 5.03 2.48
CA ASN A 244 13.20 3.95 2.81
C ASN A 244 11.78 4.40 2.47
N SER A 245 11.01 3.54 1.82
CA SER A 245 9.59 3.79 1.62
C SER A 245 8.86 3.79 2.97
N PRO A 246 7.91 4.71 3.19
CA PRO A 246 6.98 4.63 4.32
C PRO A 246 6.24 3.29 4.37
N LEU A 247 5.84 2.88 5.57
CA LEU A 247 4.92 1.75 5.75
C LEU A 247 3.52 2.07 5.23
N ASN A 248 2.70 1.03 5.06
CA ASN A 248 1.29 1.09 4.70
C ASN A 248 1.00 1.63 3.29
N LEU A 249 2.01 1.76 2.42
CA LEU A 249 1.83 2.09 1.00
C LEU A 249 1.32 0.90 0.19
N ALA A 250 1.87 -0.28 0.45
CA ALA A 250 1.49 -1.52 -0.18
C ALA A 250 1.56 -2.68 0.82
N THR A 251 0.61 -3.60 0.71
CA THR A 251 0.60 -4.85 1.46
C THR A 251 0.47 -6.05 0.54
N TYR A 252 0.74 -7.24 1.06
CA TYR A 252 0.70 -8.48 0.29
C TYR A 252 -0.04 -9.61 0.99
N ARG A 253 -0.52 -10.56 0.19
CA ARG A 253 -0.92 -11.90 0.65
C ARG A 253 -0.44 -12.93 -0.35
N VAL A 254 0.15 -14.02 0.14
CA VAL A 254 0.51 -15.18 -0.69
C VAL A 254 -0.77 -15.99 -0.94
N GLU A 255 -1.12 -16.20 -2.21
CA GLU A 255 -2.30 -16.97 -2.63
C GLU A 255 -1.95 -18.43 -2.90
N SER A 256 -0.77 -18.69 -3.48
CA SER A 256 -0.26 -20.02 -3.81
C SER A 256 1.28 -20.03 -3.85
N GLU A 257 1.89 -21.18 -4.13
CA GLU A 257 3.35 -21.37 -4.16
C GLU A 257 4.09 -20.34 -5.04
N ASN A 258 3.49 -19.88 -6.13
CA ASN A 258 4.10 -18.94 -7.08
C ASN A 258 3.22 -17.71 -7.35
N THR A 259 2.26 -17.41 -6.48
CA THR A 259 1.34 -16.29 -6.67
C THR A 259 1.16 -15.51 -5.39
N LEU A 260 1.39 -14.21 -5.46
CA LEU A 260 1.03 -13.25 -4.43
C LEU A 260 0.11 -12.21 -5.02
N ARG A 261 -0.75 -11.64 -4.19
CA ARG A 261 -1.53 -10.46 -4.51
C ARG A 261 -0.97 -9.26 -3.76
N LEU A 262 -0.80 -8.16 -4.49
CA LEU A 262 -0.44 -6.86 -3.96
C LEU A 262 -1.67 -6.00 -3.79
N PHE A 263 -1.64 -5.17 -2.76
CA PHE A 263 -2.72 -4.27 -2.42
C PHE A 263 -2.16 -2.90 -2.11
N LEU A 264 -2.64 -1.89 -2.84
CA LEU A 264 -2.16 -0.53 -2.71
C LEU A 264 -3.08 0.27 -1.79
N ASN A 265 -2.49 1.13 -0.96
CA ASN A 265 -3.22 2.14 -0.21
C ASN A 265 -3.13 3.47 -0.97
N SER A 266 -4.07 3.69 -1.88
CA SER A 266 -4.08 4.85 -2.78
C SER A 266 -4.10 6.17 -2.01
N THR A 267 -4.85 6.25 -0.90
CA THR A 267 -4.91 7.45 -0.06
C THR A 267 -3.54 7.77 0.52
N GLN A 268 -2.83 6.76 1.05
CA GLN A 268 -1.53 6.97 1.67
C GLN A 268 -0.43 7.26 0.64
N ILE A 269 -0.48 6.61 -0.52
CA ILE A 269 0.41 6.91 -1.66
C ILE A 269 0.25 8.37 -2.09
N ALA A 270 -0.98 8.83 -2.29
CA ALA A 270 -1.26 10.21 -2.69
C ALA A 270 -0.79 11.22 -1.63
N ALA A 271 -1.00 10.93 -0.34
CA ALA A 271 -0.55 11.78 0.75
C ALA A 271 0.99 11.91 0.81
N VAL A 272 1.72 10.80 0.62
CA VAL A 272 3.19 10.81 0.58
C VAL A 272 3.70 11.60 -0.64
N ALA A 273 3.14 11.37 -1.82
CA ALA A 273 3.51 12.08 -3.04
C ALA A 273 3.27 13.60 -2.92
N ALA A 274 2.12 14.00 -2.36
CA ALA A 274 1.80 15.41 -2.13
C ALA A 274 2.73 16.08 -1.11
N LYS A 275 3.23 15.34 -0.11
CA LYS A 275 4.19 15.86 0.87
C LYS A 275 5.56 16.11 0.22
N GLN A 276 6.06 15.15 -0.56
CA GLN A 276 7.33 15.29 -1.29
C GLN A 276 7.30 16.47 -2.27
N GLY A 277 6.18 16.68 -2.98
CA GLY A 277 6.02 17.83 -3.89
C GLY A 277 6.00 19.20 -3.20
N ARG A 278 5.70 19.28 -1.89
CA ARG A 278 5.74 20.52 -1.11
C ARG A 278 7.11 20.78 -0.47
N GLU A 279 7.90 19.74 -0.23
CA GLU A 279 9.27 19.86 0.28
C GLU A 279 10.25 20.27 -0.83
N ASN A 280 9.87 20.04 -2.09
CA ASN A 280 10.66 20.35 -3.29
C ASN A 280 10.22 21.64 -4.04
N ALA A 281 9.22 22.38 -3.52
CA ALA A 281 8.72 23.64 -4.09
C ALA A 281 9.11 24.85 -3.24
#